data_AF-W2XNB5-F1
#
_entry.id   AF-W2XNB5-F1
#
_cell.length_a   1.000
_cell.length_b   1.000
_cell.length_c   1.000
_cell.angle_alpha   90.00
_cell.angle_beta   90.00
_cell.angle_gamma   90.00
#
_symmetry.space_group_name_H-M   'P 1'
#
loop_
_entity.id
_entity.type
_entity.pdbx_description
1 polymer ?
#
loop_
_entity_poly.entity_id
_entity_poly.type
_entity_poly.pdbx_seq_one_letter_code
_entity_poly.pdbx_strand_id
1 'polypeptide(L)'
;MLFWALKSTGELDGFWTGFASRRHDWKSIVVWIDNPALETPKIIAVSMSTSDTTYNHPMASDYIGTNTSFRVRYQLGLGSPNMTFTHLDGEYQPLIMWEQLTDAARVALNESFKFEDAEMPFNDEYFEKRLEKARPL
;
A
#
# COMPACT_ATOMS: atom_id res chain seq x y z
N MET A 1 -0.73 -4.98 13.22
CA MET A 1 -0.21 -4.46 11.94
C MET A 1 -1.31 -4.62 10.92
N LEU A 2 -1.61 -3.56 10.16
CA LEU A 2 -2.55 -3.62 9.06
C LEU A 2 -1.76 -3.34 7.78
N PHE A 3 -1.86 -4.28 6.83
CA PHE A 3 -1.25 -4.16 5.52
C PHE A 3 -2.38 -3.85 4.54
N TRP A 4 -2.28 -2.71 3.86
CA TRP A 4 -3.22 -2.33 2.81
C TRP A 4 -2.47 -2.30 1.49
N ALA A 5 -3.04 -2.93 0.45
CA ALA A 5 -2.53 -2.80 -0.90
C ALA A 5 -3.64 -2.47 -1.88
N LEU A 6 -3.38 -1.48 -2.71
CA LEU A 6 -4.22 -1.09 -3.83
C LEU A 6 -3.65 -1.68 -5.10
N LYS A 7 -4.47 -2.45 -5.81
CA LYS A 7 -4.25 -2.75 -7.22
C LYS A 7 -4.84 -1.61 -8.02
N SER A 8 -4.03 -0.84 -8.73
CA SER A 8 -4.57 -0.05 -9.83
C SER A 8 -4.68 -0.99 -11.03
N THR A 9 -5.86 -1.06 -11.63
CA THR A 9 -6.08 -1.70 -12.94
C THR A 9 -6.82 -0.68 -13.80
N GLY A 10 -6.08 0.27 -14.34
CA GLY A 10 -6.55 1.15 -15.41
C GLY A 10 -5.69 0.94 -16.65
N GLU A 11 -6.12 1.44 -17.81
CA GLU A 11 -5.27 1.54 -19.02
C GLU A 11 -4.04 2.46 -18.83
N LEU A 12 -3.76 2.91 -17.59
CA LEU A 12 -2.91 4.05 -17.24
C LEU A 12 -2.01 3.77 -16.01
N ASP A 13 -1.50 2.56 -15.86
CA ASP A 13 -0.67 2.19 -14.69
C ASP A 13 0.83 2.41 -14.93
N GLY A 14 1.53 3.06 -14.00
CA GLY A 14 2.96 3.42 -14.11
C GLY A 14 3.24 4.47 -15.19
N PHE A 15 3.30 5.74 -14.81
CA PHE A 15 3.66 6.82 -15.74
C PHE A 15 5.12 7.22 -15.57
N TRP A 16 5.85 7.34 -16.66
CA TRP A 16 7.11 8.08 -16.70
C TRP A 16 6.98 9.17 -17.76
N THR A 17 7.02 10.45 -17.36
CA THR A 17 6.95 11.61 -18.27
C THR A 17 5.71 11.66 -19.19
N GLY A 18 4.55 11.17 -18.73
CA GLY A 18 3.33 11.21 -19.54
C GLY A 18 3.05 9.96 -20.39
N PHE A 19 3.88 8.92 -20.27
CA PHE A 19 3.71 7.65 -20.98
C PHE A 19 3.51 6.49 -20.01
N ALA A 20 2.62 5.56 -20.37
CA ALA A 20 2.48 4.28 -19.68
C ALA A 20 3.79 3.48 -19.82
N SER A 21 4.44 3.20 -18.70
CA SER A 21 5.70 2.48 -18.59
C SER A 21 5.51 1.03 -18.13
N ARG A 22 4.31 0.64 -17.66
CA ARG A 22 3.96 -0.75 -17.30
C ARG A 22 2.45 -1.01 -17.41
N ARG A 23 2.03 -2.27 -17.40
CA ARG A 23 0.61 -2.65 -17.43
C ARG A 23 -0.03 -2.71 -16.04
N HIS A 24 0.78 -2.93 -15.02
CA HIS A 24 0.32 -3.22 -13.66
C HIS A 24 1.05 -2.33 -12.65
N ASP A 25 0.33 -1.86 -11.64
CA ASP A 25 0.90 -1.11 -10.51
C ASP A 25 0.30 -1.62 -9.20
N TRP A 26 1.19 -1.84 -8.23
CA TRP A 26 0.84 -2.18 -6.86
C TRP A 26 1.40 -1.13 -5.91
N LYS A 27 0.56 -0.62 -5.03
CA LYS A 27 0.95 0.28 -3.95
C LYS A 27 0.52 -0.27 -2.61
N SER A 28 1.33 -0.07 -1.59
CA SER A 28 1.09 -0.57 -0.25
C SER A 28 1.33 0.48 0.83
N ILE A 29 0.56 0.37 1.90
CA ILE A 29 0.71 1.16 3.12
C ILE A 29 0.80 0.19 4.29
N VAL A 30 1.82 0.37 5.11
CA VAL A 30 2.03 -0.39 6.34
C VAL A 30 1.73 0.51 7.53
N VAL A 31 0.74 0.12 8.32
CA VAL A 31 0.35 0.84 9.53
C VAL A 31 0.93 0.12 10.75
N TRP A 32 1.82 0.82 11.44
CA TRP A 32 2.45 0.37 12.67
C TRP A 32 1.63 0.86 13.86
N ILE A 33 1.21 -0.09 14.70
CA ILE A 33 0.42 0.16 15.89
C ILE A 33 1.20 -0.33 17.12
N ASP A 34 0.93 0.26 18.27
CA ASP A 34 1.54 -0.11 19.54
C ASP A 34 1.17 -1.53 19.98
N ASN A 35 -0.12 -1.85 20.03
CA ASN A 35 -0.63 -3.13 20.50
C ASN A 35 -1.98 -3.48 19.86
N PRO A 36 -2.06 -4.55 19.06
CA PRO A 36 -3.31 -4.98 18.43
C PRO A 36 -4.37 -5.52 19.42
N ALA A 37 -4.00 -5.84 20.67
CA ALA A 37 -4.93 -6.36 21.67
C ALA A 37 -5.72 -5.28 22.42
N LEU A 38 -5.41 -3.99 22.19
CA LEU A 38 -6.15 -2.87 22.78
C LEU A 38 -7.45 -2.63 22.01
N GLU A 39 -8.50 -2.18 22.71
CA GLU A 39 -9.77 -1.76 22.07
C GLU A 39 -9.55 -0.60 21.10
N THR A 40 -8.61 0.30 21.42
CA THR A 40 -8.20 1.43 20.58
C THR A 40 -6.68 1.47 20.46
N PRO A 41 -6.08 0.69 19.53
CA PRO A 41 -4.66 0.72 19.27
C PRO A 41 -4.21 2.10 18.79
N LYS A 42 -3.03 2.54 19.21
CA LYS A 42 -2.44 3.80 18.77
C LYS A 42 -1.57 3.56 17.55
N ILE A 43 -1.80 4.34 16.50
CA ILE A 43 -0.91 4.39 15.34
C ILE A 43 0.39 5.09 15.78
N ILE A 44 1.51 4.37 15.69
CA ILE A 44 2.84 4.90 16.05
C ILE A 44 3.60 5.37 14.82
N ALA A 45 3.35 4.78 13.66
CA ALA A 45 3.98 5.17 12.40
C ALA A 45 3.19 4.64 11.20
N VAL A 46 3.42 5.27 10.05
CA VAL A 46 2.88 4.84 8.76
C VAL A 46 4.02 4.83 7.76
N SER A 47 4.08 3.78 6.95
CA SER A 47 5.06 3.65 5.87
C SER A 47 4.33 3.47 4.55
N MET A 48 4.64 4.27 3.54
CA MET A 48 3.98 4.21 2.23
C MET A 48 4.98 3.83 1.14
N SER A 49 4.56 2.95 0.22
CA SER A 49 5.39 2.55 -0.90
C SER A 49 5.59 3.72 -1.87
N THR A 50 6.84 4.06 -2.17
CA THR A 50 7.20 5.01 -3.23
C THR A 50 7.53 4.31 -4.55
N SER A 51 8.05 3.09 -4.46
CA SER A 51 8.19 2.13 -5.55
C SER A 51 7.81 0.75 -5.04
N ASP A 52 7.95 -0.26 -5.90
CA ASP A 52 7.69 -1.65 -5.58
C ASP A 52 8.51 -2.11 -4.36
N THR A 53 9.71 -1.54 -4.16
CA THR A 53 10.68 -1.98 -3.14
C THR A 53 11.00 -0.95 -2.08
N THR A 54 10.61 0.31 -2.25
CA THR A 54 11.02 1.39 -1.35
C THR A 54 9.83 1.98 -0.61
N TYR A 55 10.06 2.34 0.65
CA TYR A 55 9.07 2.99 1.50
C TYR A 55 9.57 4.34 1.98
N ASN A 56 8.65 5.28 2.16
CA ASN A 56 8.88 6.47 2.96
C ASN A 56 8.11 6.36 4.29
N HIS A 57 8.50 7.16 5.27
CA HIS A 57 7.89 7.20 6.60
C HIS A 57 7.36 8.62 6.87
N PRO A 58 6.25 9.01 6.25
CA PRO A 58 5.69 10.34 6.46
C PRO A 58 5.20 10.48 7.90
N MET A 59 5.42 11.65 8.49
CA MET A 59 4.85 11.95 9.80
C MET A 59 3.33 12.02 9.69
N ALA A 60 2.65 11.13 10.40
CA ALA A 60 1.19 11.01 10.36
C ALA A 60 0.49 12.07 11.23
N SER A 61 1.22 12.79 12.09
CA SER A 61 0.67 13.68 13.13
C SER A 61 -0.33 14.72 12.60
N ASP A 62 -0.09 15.21 11.38
CA ASP A 62 -0.87 16.32 10.82
C ASP A 62 -2.05 15.82 9.97
N TYR A 63 -2.13 14.52 9.69
CA TYR A 63 -3.04 13.93 8.69
C TYR A 63 -3.93 12.79 9.24
N ILE A 64 -3.82 12.48 10.52
CA ILE A 64 -4.77 11.61 11.24
C ILE A 64 -6.05 12.42 11.43
N GLY A 65 -7.02 12.21 10.54
CA GLY A 65 -8.27 12.97 10.50
C GLY A 65 -9.18 12.69 11.70
N THR A 66 -9.18 11.43 12.11
CA THR A 66 -9.80 10.90 13.33
C THR A 66 -8.79 9.90 13.87
N ASN A 67 -8.65 9.73 15.19
CA ASN A 67 -7.61 8.87 15.82
C ASN A 67 -7.52 7.41 15.30
N THR A 68 -8.37 7.00 14.36
CA THR A 68 -8.47 5.67 13.77
C THR A 68 -8.37 5.63 12.24
N SER A 69 -8.35 6.77 11.53
CA SER A 69 -8.26 6.79 10.05
C SER A 69 -7.41 7.95 9.51
N PHE A 70 -6.69 7.66 8.43
CA PHE A 70 -5.87 8.63 7.70
C PHE A 70 -6.34 8.75 6.26
N ARG A 71 -6.15 9.94 5.68
CA ARG A 71 -6.54 10.25 4.30
C ARG A 71 -5.33 10.15 3.39
N VAL A 72 -5.45 9.36 2.33
CA VAL A 72 -4.38 9.14 1.36
C VAL A 72 -4.86 9.58 -0.01
N ARG A 73 -3.98 10.26 -0.74
CA ARG A 73 -4.15 10.57 -2.15
C ARG A 73 -3.17 9.76 -2.98
N TYR A 74 -3.68 9.04 -3.97
CA TYR A 74 -2.91 8.52 -5.09
C TYR A 74 -2.83 9.60 -6.17
N GLN A 75 -1.63 10.04 -6.52
CA GLN A 75 -1.44 11.11 -7.48
C GLN A 75 -0.58 10.65 -8.66
N LEU A 76 -1.09 10.93 -9.86
CA LEU A 76 -0.36 10.79 -11.11
C LEU A 76 0.42 12.09 -11.35
N GLY A 77 1.75 11.99 -11.42
CA GLY A 77 2.64 13.11 -11.71
C GLY A 77 3.42 12.89 -13.01
N LEU A 78 4.47 13.68 -13.23
CA LEU A 78 5.43 13.48 -14.34
C LEU A 78 6.32 12.24 -14.16
N GLY A 79 6.14 11.46 -13.10
CA GLY A 79 6.85 10.22 -12.81
C GLY A 79 5.93 9.19 -12.16
N SER A 80 6.51 8.13 -11.60
CA SER A 80 5.74 7.01 -11.07
C SER A 80 4.69 7.48 -10.07
N PRO A 81 3.47 6.91 -10.11
CA PRO A 81 2.40 7.31 -9.23
C PRO A 81 2.83 7.23 -7.77
N ASN A 82 2.48 8.25 -6.97
CA ASN A 82 2.88 8.33 -5.57
C ASN A 82 1.66 8.38 -4.65
N MET A 83 1.85 7.85 -3.44
CA MET A 83 0.90 7.99 -2.35
C MET A 83 1.39 9.03 -1.37
N THR A 84 0.50 9.93 -0.98
CA THR A 84 0.79 11.00 -0.01
C THR A 84 -0.40 11.17 0.91
N PHE A 85 -0.14 11.64 2.13
CA PHE A 85 -1.24 12.09 2.98
C PHE A 85 -1.94 13.31 2.38
N THR A 86 -3.20 13.47 2.71
CA THR A 86 -4.00 14.61 2.26
C THR A 86 -5.01 15.03 3.33
N HIS A 87 -5.51 16.26 3.26
CA HIS A 87 -6.66 16.69 4.07
C HIS A 87 -7.99 16.52 3.33
N LEU A 88 -7.95 16.11 2.06
CA LEU A 88 -9.14 15.89 1.26
C LEU A 88 -9.81 14.58 1.66
N ASP A 89 -11.12 14.64 1.93
CA ASP A 89 -11.91 13.44 2.15
C ASP A 89 -11.87 12.54 0.91
N GLY A 90 -11.66 11.26 1.16
CA GLY A 90 -11.70 10.21 0.15
C GLY A 90 -12.80 9.20 0.46
N GLU A 91 -12.74 8.07 -0.22
CA GLU A 91 -13.68 6.97 -0.03
C GLU A 91 -13.00 5.78 0.64
N TYR A 92 -13.76 5.02 1.42
CA TYR A 92 -13.33 3.72 1.93
C TYR A 92 -13.54 2.64 0.87
N GLN A 93 -12.57 1.74 0.72
CA GLN A 93 -12.71 0.54 -0.10
C GLN A 93 -13.10 -0.66 0.78
N PRO A 94 -13.88 -1.62 0.26
CA PRO A 94 -14.09 -2.88 0.95
C PRO A 94 -12.77 -3.58 1.25
N LEU A 95 -12.51 -3.85 2.53
CA LEU A 95 -11.30 -4.53 2.98
C LEU A 95 -11.51 -6.04 2.91
N ILE A 96 -10.54 -6.74 2.30
CA ILE A 96 -10.40 -8.20 2.37
C ILE A 96 -9.00 -8.53 2.88
N MET A 97 -8.93 -9.30 3.96
CA MET A 97 -7.66 -9.74 4.54
C MET A 97 -7.10 -10.94 3.78
N TRP A 98 -5.78 -11.15 3.83
CA TRP A 98 -5.12 -12.27 3.14
C TRP A 98 -5.72 -13.62 3.54
N GLU A 99 -6.01 -13.80 4.83
CA GLU A 99 -6.60 -15.01 5.39
C GLU A 99 -8.08 -15.20 5.02
N GLN A 100 -8.74 -14.14 4.54
CA GLN A 100 -10.14 -14.19 4.06
C GLN A 100 -10.23 -14.53 2.56
N LEU A 101 -9.11 -14.49 1.83
CA LEU A 101 -9.08 -14.87 0.43
C LEU A 101 -9.25 -16.38 0.26
N THR A 102 -9.93 -16.77 -0.81
CA THR A 102 -9.97 -18.18 -1.24
C THR A 102 -8.57 -18.69 -1.58
N ASP A 103 -8.35 -20.00 -1.45
CA ASP A 103 -7.08 -20.63 -1.83
C ASP A 103 -6.68 -20.31 -3.27
N ALA A 104 -7.65 -20.36 -4.20
CA ALA A 104 -7.44 -20.01 -5.60
C ALA A 104 -6.98 -18.56 -5.79
N ALA A 105 -7.55 -17.62 -5.02
CA ALA A 105 -7.12 -16.22 -5.06
C ALA A 105 -5.70 -16.06 -4.51
N ARG A 106 -5.37 -16.71 -3.38
CA ARG A 106 -4.00 -16.67 -2.81
C ARG A 106 -2.96 -17.25 -3.79
N VAL A 107 -3.25 -18.39 -4.42
CA VAL A 107 -2.39 -18.98 -5.46
C VAL A 107 -2.20 -18.01 -6.63
N ALA A 108 -3.27 -17.43 -7.15
CA ALA A 108 -3.18 -16.50 -8.28
C ALA A 108 -2.39 -15.22 -7.93
N LEU A 109 -2.43 -14.77 -6.69
CA LEU A 109 -1.69 -13.60 -6.19
C LEU A 109 -0.22 -13.93 -5.88
N ASN A 110 0.09 -15.17 -5.53
CA ASN A 110 1.46 -15.66 -5.39
C ASN A 110 2.19 -15.86 -6.73
N GLU A 111 1.45 -16.04 -7.83
CA GLU A 111 2.01 -16.20 -9.18
C GLU A 111 2.51 -14.86 -9.76
N SER A 112 3.64 -14.39 -9.25
CA SER A 112 4.24 -13.07 -9.56
C SER A 112 4.42 -12.79 -11.05
N PHE A 113 4.71 -13.82 -11.86
CA PHE A 113 4.85 -13.69 -13.32
C PHE A 113 3.59 -13.14 -14.02
N LYS A 114 2.40 -13.29 -13.42
CA LYS A 114 1.14 -12.74 -13.95
C LYS A 114 1.08 -11.22 -13.91
N PHE A 115 1.99 -10.58 -13.19
CA PHE A 115 2.05 -9.13 -13.02
C PHE A 115 3.21 -8.48 -13.79
N GLU A 116 3.83 -9.20 -14.73
CA GLU A 116 4.97 -8.72 -15.52
C GLU A 116 6.06 -8.16 -14.58
N ASP A 117 6.40 -6.88 -14.70
CA ASP A 117 7.41 -6.21 -13.88
C ASP A 117 6.88 -5.66 -12.55
N ALA A 118 5.58 -5.82 -12.24
CA ALA A 118 4.98 -5.28 -11.02
C ALA A 118 5.05 -6.29 -9.86
N GLU A 119 5.70 -5.90 -8.77
CA GLU A 119 5.87 -6.78 -7.62
C GLU A 119 4.69 -6.69 -6.64
N MET A 120 3.98 -7.80 -6.45
CA MET A 120 2.88 -7.87 -5.49
C MET A 120 3.40 -7.81 -4.03
N PRO A 121 2.98 -6.84 -3.21
CA PRO A 121 3.76 -6.49 -2.01
C PRO A 121 3.44 -7.33 -0.75
N PHE A 122 2.48 -8.27 -0.83
CA PHE A 122 2.03 -9.10 0.29
C PHE A 122 1.82 -10.57 -0.07
N ASN A 123 2.41 -10.99 -1.19
CA ASN A 123 2.50 -12.42 -1.48
C ASN A 123 3.47 -13.08 -0.49
N ASP A 124 3.47 -14.41 -0.45
CA ASP A 124 4.27 -15.17 0.54
C ASP A 124 5.78 -14.93 0.39
N GLU A 125 6.25 -14.59 -0.82
CA GLU A 125 7.68 -14.32 -1.08
C GLU A 125 8.13 -12.94 -0.58
N TYR A 126 7.28 -11.93 -0.70
CA TYR A 126 7.65 -10.54 -0.52
C TYR A 126 7.16 -9.92 0.78
N PHE A 127 6.12 -10.47 1.42
CA PHE A 127 5.50 -9.87 2.60
C PHE A 127 6.52 -9.48 3.68
N GLU A 128 7.34 -10.44 4.15
CA GLU A 128 8.36 -10.18 5.18
C GLU A 128 9.45 -9.21 4.68
N LYS A 129 9.87 -9.34 3.41
CA LYS A 129 10.87 -8.44 2.80
C LYS A 129 10.36 -7.00 2.72
N ARG A 130 9.07 -6.81 2.41
CA ARG A 130 8.44 -5.48 2.38
C ARG A 130 8.26 -4.95 3.79
N LEU A 131 7.92 -5.81 4.74
CA LEU A 131 7.74 -5.41 6.12
C LEU A 131 9.03 -4.87 6.72
N GLU A 132 10.17 -5.54 6.47
CA GLU A 132 11.48 -5.09 6.88
C GLU A 132 11.82 -3.71 6.30
N LYS A 133 11.59 -3.51 4.99
CA LYS A 133 11.83 -2.22 4.32
C LYS A 133 10.87 -1.12 4.75
N ALA A 134 9.65 -1.48 5.16
CA ALA A 134 8.65 -0.56 5.65
C ALA A 134 8.83 -0.23 7.13
N ARG A 135 9.82 -0.80 7.83
CA ARG A 135 10.02 -0.56 9.25
C ARG A 135 10.55 0.88 9.47
N PRO A 136 9.83 1.73 10.21
CA PRO A 136 10.33 3.04 10.60
C PRO A 136 11.51 2.84 11.55
N LEU A 137 12.64 3.51 11.26
CA LEU A 137 13.83 3.51 12.10
C LEU A 137 13.59 4.23 13.44
#